data_AF-A0A7W6C2Q1-F1
#
_entry.id   AF-A0A7W6C2Q1-F1
#
_cell.length_a   1.000
_cell.length_b   1.000
_cell.length_c   1.000
_cell.angle_alpha   90.00
_cell.angle_beta   90.00
_cell.angle_gamma   90.00
#
_symmetry.space_group_name_H-M   'P 1'
#
loop_
_entity.id
_entity.type
_entity.pdbx_description
1 polymer ?
#
loop_
_entity_poly.entity_id
_entity_poly.type
_entity_poly.pdbx_seq_one_letter_code
_entity_poly.pdbx_strand_id
1 'polypeptide(L)' 'MTAAMFQPETRDARMSRFDALPPAVRQSINAASFEFHPGMAERLLRRGATEQGCAARIAITDLGLMARKGGA' A
#
# COMPACT_ATOMS: atom_id res chain seq x y z
N MET A 1 0.35 -27.46 16.43
CA MET A 1 -0.20 -26.42 15.54
C MET A 1 -0.01 -25.08 16.22
N THR A 2 1.07 -24.37 15.91
CA THR A 2 1.34 -23.03 16.45
C THR A 2 0.39 -22.05 15.78
N ALA A 3 -0.61 -21.57 16.53
CA ALA A 3 -1.35 -20.38 16.14
C ALA A 3 -0.31 -19.27 15.96
N ALA A 4 -0.16 -18.76 14.73
CA ALA A 4 0.67 -17.60 14.48
C ALA A 4 0.09 -16.46 15.31
N MET A 5 0.73 -16.17 16.44
CA MET A 5 0.39 -15.02 17.28
C MET A 5 0.45 -13.78 16.39
N PHE A 6 -0.64 -13.04 16.31
CA PHE A 6 -0.68 -11.77 15.61
C PHE A 6 0.35 -10.86 16.25
N GLN A 7 1.50 -10.70 15.59
CA GLN A 7 2.51 -9.73 15.98
C GLN A 7 2.25 -8.47 15.16
N PRO A 8 1.80 -7.37 15.79
CA PRO A 8 1.64 -6.11 15.08
C PRO A 8 3.01 -5.70 14.52
N GLU A 9 3.04 -5.29 13.25
CA GLU A 9 4.29 -4.80 12.67
C GLU A 9 4.78 -3.58 13.46
N THR A 10 6.09 -3.52 13.70
CA THR A 10 6.69 -2.34 14.30
C THR A 10 6.70 -1.20 13.29
N ARG A 11 6.65 0.04 13.80
CA ARG A 11 6.74 1.24 12.95
C ARG A 11 7.99 1.24 12.08
N ASP A 12 9.13 0.83 12.61
CA ASP A 12 10.39 0.72 11.86
C ASP A 12 10.30 -0.28 10.71
N ALA A 13 9.68 -1.45 10.94
CA ALA A 13 9.48 -2.43 9.88
C ALA A 13 8.56 -1.89 8.78
N ARG A 14 7.53 -1.12 9.14
CA ARG A 14 6.65 -0.45 8.18
C ARG A 14 7.41 0.59 7.35
N MET A 15 8.22 1.43 7.99
CA MET A 15 9.01 2.47 7.32
C MET A 15 10.06 1.86 6.40
N SER A 16 10.78 0.83 6.86
CA SER A 16 11.75 0.10 6.03
C SER A 16 11.11 -0.49 4.76
N ARG A 17 9.92 -1.08 4.88
CA ARG A 17 9.16 -1.56 3.71
C ARG A 17 8.76 -0.42 2.78
N PHE A 18 8.34 0.71 3.33
CA PHE A 18 7.99 1.87 2.54
C PHE A 18 9.20 2.41 1.77
N ASP A 19 10.36 2.55 2.43
CA ASP A 19 11.59 3.06 1.82
C ASP A 19 12.14 2.14 0.72
N ALA A 20 11.88 0.84 0.83
CA ALA A 20 12.21 -0.13 -0.21
C ALA A 20 11.32 -0.05 -1.46
N LEU A 21 10.20 0.69 -1.42
CA LEU A 21 9.31 0.81 -2.58
C LEU A 21 9.90 1.76 -3.64
N PRO A 22 9.60 1.50 -4.93
CA PRO A 22 9.97 2.41 -6.00
C PRO A 22 9.46 3.83 -5.78
N PRO A 23 10.19 4.87 -6.24
CA PRO A 23 9.82 6.27 -6.00
C PRO A 23 8.38 6.61 -6.42
N ALA A 24 7.94 6.13 -7.59
CA ALA A 24 6.58 6.38 -8.09
C ALA A 24 5.50 5.82 -7.15
N VAL A 25 5.74 4.64 -6.59
CA VAL A 25 4.81 3.97 -5.67
C VAL A 25 4.75 4.70 -4.33
N ARG A 26 5.91 5.15 -3.80
CA ARG A 26 5.97 5.96 -2.58
C ARG A 26 5.20 7.27 -2.73
N GLN A 27 5.36 7.95 -3.86
CA GLN A 27 4.62 9.17 -4.16
C GLN A 27 3.11 8.93 -4.19
N SER A 28 2.64 7.85 -4.82
CA SER A 28 1.20 7.52 -4.84
C SER A 28 0.64 7.20 -3.46
N ILE A 29 1.41 6.51 -2.60
CA ILE A 29 0.98 6.25 -1.21
C ILE A 29 0.91 7.55 -0.41
N ASN A 30 1.89 8.45 -0.55
CA ASN A 30 1.89 9.73 0.15
C ASN A 30 0.82 10.70 -0.35
N ALA A 31 0.44 10.62 -1.63
CA ALA A 31 -0.60 11.45 -2.23
C ALA A 31 -2.02 10.91 -2.00
N ALA A 32 -2.15 9.65 -1.56
CA ALA A 32 -3.44 9.04 -1.30
C ALA A 32 -4.13 9.69 -0.11
N SER A 33 -5.45 9.82 -0.19
CA SER A 33 -6.26 10.34 0.92
C SER A 33 -6.43 9.32 2.04
N PHE A 34 -6.35 8.02 1.72
CA PHE A 34 -6.39 6.93 2.69
C PHE A 34 -5.00 6.41 3.05
N GLU A 35 -4.86 5.90 4.28
CA GLU A 35 -3.61 5.29 4.72
C GLU A 35 -3.43 3.90 4.09
N PHE A 36 -2.50 3.80 3.13
CA PHE A 36 -2.12 2.53 2.52
C PHE A 36 -0.97 1.87 3.27
N HIS A 37 -1.07 0.55 3.47
CA HIS A 37 0.00 -0.24 4.05
C HIS A 37 1.05 -0.62 2.98
N PRO A 38 2.36 -0.37 3.20
CA PRO A 38 3.42 -0.62 2.20
C PRO A 38 3.48 -2.05 1.68
N GLY A 39 3.20 -3.03 2.56
CA GLY A 39 3.12 -4.45 2.19
C GLY A 39 2.12 -4.78 1.08
N MET A 40 1.09 -3.96 0.86
CA MET A 40 0.17 -4.14 -0.27
C MET A 40 0.88 -3.87 -1.60
N ALA A 41 1.61 -2.76 -1.68
CA ALA A 41 2.39 -2.38 -2.86
C ALA A 41 3.54 -3.37 -3.10
N GLU A 42 4.24 -3.76 -2.04
CA GLU A 42 5.29 -4.79 -2.11
C GLU A 42 4.75 -6.11 -2.67
N ARG A 43 3.54 -6.52 -2.27
CA ARG A 43 2.89 -7.73 -2.82
C ARG A 43 2.55 -7.58 -4.31
N LEU A 44 2.14 -6.40 -4.77
CA LEU A 44 1.88 -6.16 -6.20
C LEU A 44 3.17 -6.24 -7.02
N LEU A 45 4.24 -5.60 -6.54
CA LEU A 45 5.55 -5.60 -7.19
C LEU A 45 6.13 -7.03 -7.26
N ARG A 46 6.06 -7.78 -6.15
CA ARG A 46 6.46 -9.20 -6.13
C ARG A 46 5.70 -10.08 -7.13
N ARG A 47 4.48 -9.70 -7.51
CA ARG A 47 3.67 -10.40 -8.51
C ARG A 47 3.99 -9.98 -9.95
N GLY A 48 5.00 -9.14 -10.15
CA GLY A 48 5.42 -8.66 -11.47
C GLY A 48 4.67 -7.41 -11.94
N ALA A 49 3.97 -6.69 -11.06
CA ALA A 49 3.45 -5.38 -11.42
C ALA A 49 4.60 -4.41 -11.69
N THR A 50 4.49 -3.61 -12.74
CA THR A 50 5.40 -2.48 -12.96
C THR A 50 5.17 -1.40 -11.90
N GLU A 51 6.16 -0.55 -11.68
CA GLU A 51 6.08 0.55 -10.73
C GLU A 51 4.89 1.47 -11.03
N GLN A 52 4.71 1.82 -12.31
CA GLN A 52 3.61 2.64 -12.79
C GLN A 52 2.27 1.92 -12.65
N GLY A 53 2.21 0.61 -12.92
CA GLY A 53 1.00 -0.19 -12.72
C GLY A 53 0.60 -0.30 -11.25
N CYS A 54 1.57 -0.39 -10.34
CA CYS A 54 1.34 -0.37 -8.90
C CYS A 54 0.84 1.00 -8.43
N ALA A 55 1.50 2.08 -8.85
CA ALA A 55 1.10 3.46 -8.56
C ALA A 55 -0.33 3.75 -9.04
N ALA A 56 -0.66 3.38 -10.28
CA ALA A 56 -2.00 3.53 -10.84
C ALA A 56 -3.05 2.74 -10.04
N ARG A 57 -2.73 1.51 -9.60
CA ARG A 57 -3.64 0.71 -8.77
C ARG A 57 -3.94 1.38 -7.43
N ILE A 58 -2.94 1.99 -6.79
CA ILE A 58 -3.11 2.73 -5.54
C ILE A 58 -4.05 3.94 -5.77
N ALA A 59 -3.80 4.73 -6.81
CA ALA A 59 -4.65 5.88 -7.15
C ALA A 59 -6.10 5.48 -7.45
N ILE A 60 -6.32 4.43 -8.26
CA ILE A 60 -7.67 3.91 -8.56
C ILE A 60 -8.37 3.45 -7.28
N THR A 61 -7.65 2.77 -6.38
CA THR A 61 -8.20 2.29 -5.13
C THR A 61 -8.57 3.45 -4.21
N ASP A 62 -7.72 4.47 -4.11
CA ASP A 62 -7.95 5.68 -3.31
C ASP A 62 -9.21 6.42 -3.78
N LEU A 63 -9.32 6.65 -5.11
CA LEU A 63 -10.51 7.26 -5.73
C LEU A 63 -11.77 6.44 -5.47
N GLY A 64 -11.71 5.11 -5.61
CA GLY A 64 -12.85 4.22 -5.35
C GLY A 64 -13.25 4.15 -3.88
N LEU A 65 -12.33 4.39 -2.94
CA LEU A 65 -12.64 4.52 -1.52
C LEU A 65 -13.27 5.89 -1.22
N MET A 66 -12.76 6.96 -1.82
CA MET A 66 -13.35 8.30 -1.68
C MET A 66 -14.78 8.36 -2.23
N ALA A 67 -15.03 7.78 -3.41
CA ALA A 67 -16.36 7.75 -4.02
C ALA A 67 -17.38 7.02 -3.14
N ARG A 68 -16.97 5.95 -2.45
CA ARG A 68 -17.85 5.19 -1.54
C ARG A 68 -18.15 5.95 -0.24
N LYS A 69 -17.24 6.81 0.22
CA LYS A 69 -17.49 7.66 1.40
C LYS A 69 -18.57 8.72 1.16
N GLY A 70 -18.84 9.08 -0.11
CA GLY A 70 -19.90 10.02 -0.50
C GLY A 70 -21.26 9.37 -0.82
N GLY A 71 -21.37 8.04 -0.74
CA GLY A 71 -22.62 7.31 -0.95
C GLY A 71 -23.20 6.82 0.37
N ALA A 72 -23.72 7.73 1.18
CA ALA A 72 -24.49 7.44 2.39
C ALA A 72 -25.69 8.39 2.44
#